data_AF-A0A258RR07-F1
#
_entry.id   AF-A0A258RR07-F1
#
_cell.length_a   1.000
_cell.length_b   1.000
_cell.length_c   1.000
_cell.angle_alpha   90.00
_cell.angle_beta   90.00
_cell.angle_gamma   90.00
#
_symmetry.space_group_name_H-M   'P 1'
#
loop_
_entity.id
_entity.type
_entity.pdbx_description
1 polymer ?
#
loop_
_entity_poly.entity_id
_entity_poly.type
_entity_poly.pdbx_seq_one_letter_code
_entity_poly.pdbx_strand_id
1 'polypeptide(L)'
;MADHMEKLAGITDAADPTTGDVAIENYTINFGPQHPAAHGVLRLVMELDGEIVERLDPHIGLLHRGTEKLIEHKTYLQALPYFDRLDYCSPLCMEHSYVLAIEKLLDLEVPIRAQYLRVFFAELTRISNHMLNLGSHMMDVGAMTPNLWLFEIREDCLNFFER
;
A
#
# COMPACT_ATOMS: atom_id res chain seq x y z
N MET A 1 -56.27 26.89 -4.38
CA MET A 1 -55.85 27.33 -3.04
C MET A 1 -54.82 26.39 -2.41
N ALA A 2 -54.81 25.09 -2.73
CA ALA A 2 -53.76 24.15 -2.29
C ALA A 2 -52.38 24.47 -2.91
N ASP A 3 -52.30 24.74 -4.22
CA ASP A 3 -51.03 25.01 -4.94
C ASP A 3 -50.27 26.27 -4.46
N HIS A 4 -50.94 27.21 -3.80
CA HIS A 4 -50.30 28.39 -3.25
C HIS A 4 -49.69 28.16 -1.87
N MET A 5 -50.12 27.11 -1.15
CA MET A 5 -49.56 26.76 0.15
C MET A 5 -48.31 25.86 0.04
N GLU A 6 -48.17 25.10 -1.05
CA GLU A 6 -46.95 24.33 -1.33
C GLU A 6 -45.75 25.25 -1.64
N LYS A 7 -45.98 26.38 -2.32
CA LYS A 7 -44.94 27.41 -2.58
C LYS A 7 -44.43 28.13 -1.32
N LEU A 8 -45.18 28.09 -0.22
CA LEU A 8 -44.80 28.66 1.09
C LEU A 8 -44.05 27.64 1.97
N ALA A 9 -44.07 26.35 1.62
CA ALA A 9 -43.50 25.28 2.42
C ALA A 9 -42.02 24.99 2.15
N GLY A 10 -41.38 25.69 1.20
CA GLY A 10 -39.93 25.55 0.93
C GLY A 10 -39.51 24.14 0.53
N ILE A 11 -40.43 23.36 -0.07
CA ILE A 11 -40.08 22.08 -0.69
C ILE A 11 -39.60 22.41 -2.10
N THR A 12 -38.29 22.49 -2.27
CA THR A 12 -37.66 22.65 -3.58
C THR A 12 -37.60 21.28 -4.26
N ASP A 13 -38.29 21.16 -5.40
CA ASP A 13 -38.02 20.09 -6.36
C ASP A 13 -36.56 20.22 -6.82
N ALA A 14 -35.83 19.11 -6.83
CA ALA A 14 -34.41 19.03 -7.17
C ALA A 14 -34.07 19.38 -8.65
N ALA A 15 -35.02 19.96 -9.40
CA ALA A 15 -34.93 20.12 -10.85
C ALA A 15 -34.84 21.57 -11.34
N ASP A 16 -34.99 22.59 -10.48
CA ASP A 16 -34.92 24.00 -10.93
C ASP A 16 -34.07 24.86 -9.96
N PRO A 17 -32.77 25.09 -10.26
CA PRO A 17 -31.94 25.97 -9.47
C PRO A 17 -32.32 27.42 -9.74
N THR A 18 -32.82 28.11 -8.71
CA THR A 18 -33.07 29.56 -8.75
C THR A 18 -31.76 30.34 -8.77
N THR A 19 -31.77 31.51 -9.43
CA THR A 19 -30.63 32.42 -9.59
C THR A 19 -30.17 32.97 -8.22
N GLY A 20 -29.29 32.23 -7.56
CA GLY A 20 -28.84 32.48 -6.19
C GLY A 20 -28.24 31.25 -5.52
N ASP A 21 -28.60 30.06 -5.99
CA ASP A 21 -27.96 28.81 -5.56
C ASP A 21 -26.65 28.63 -6.34
N VAL A 22 -25.54 29.04 -5.72
CA VAL A 22 -24.21 28.65 -6.20
C VAL A 22 -24.14 27.13 -6.06
N ALA A 23 -24.29 26.41 -7.16
CA ALA A 23 -23.99 24.98 -7.19
C ALA A 23 -22.55 24.82 -6.67
N ILE A 24 -22.40 24.17 -5.52
CA ILE A 24 -21.09 23.87 -4.94
C ILE A 24 -20.44 22.90 -5.92
N GLU A 25 -19.50 23.38 -6.73
CA GLU A 25 -18.74 22.53 -7.64
C GLU A 25 -17.76 21.71 -6.83
N ASN A 26 -17.83 20.38 -7.01
CA ASN A 26 -16.84 19.46 -6.47
C ASN A 26 -15.45 19.87 -6.94
N TYR A 27 -14.52 19.94 -6.00
CA TYR A 27 -13.15 20.36 -6.31
C TYR A 27 -12.25 19.14 -6.43
N THR A 28 -11.45 19.11 -7.50
CA THR A 28 -10.53 18.01 -7.76
C THR A 28 -9.14 18.34 -7.23
N ILE A 29 -8.61 17.52 -6.32
CA ILE A 29 -7.24 17.63 -5.79
C ILE A 29 -6.39 16.47 -6.30
N ASN A 30 -5.14 16.79 -6.68
CA ASN A 30 -4.15 15.80 -7.05
C ASN A 30 -3.14 15.61 -5.91
N PHE A 31 -3.28 14.51 -5.19
CA PHE A 31 -2.29 14.07 -4.23
C PHE A 31 -1.15 13.37 -4.97
N GLY A 32 -0.08 14.12 -5.23
CA GLY A 32 1.00 13.69 -6.11
C GLY A 32 2.08 12.82 -5.44
N PRO A 33 2.97 12.21 -6.24
CA PRO A 33 4.02 11.29 -5.76
C PRO A 33 5.07 11.92 -4.84
N GLN A 34 5.17 13.25 -4.82
CA GLN A 34 6.12 13.96 -3.96
C GLN A 34 5.64 14.01 -2.49
N HIS A 35 4.36 13.74 -2.23
CA HIS A 35 3.78 13.94 -0.91
C HIS A 35 4.30 12.88 0.08
N PRO A 36 4.78 13.26 1.29
CA PRO A 36 5.35 12.32 2.26
C PRO A 36 4.41 11.15 2.61
N ALA A 37 3.13 11.43 2.82
CA ALA A 37 2.11 10.40 3.12
C ALA A 37 1.72 9.51 1.92
N ALA A 38 2.33 9.69 0.74
CA ALA A 38 2.17 8.77 -0.40
C ALA A 38 3.06 7.51 -0.28
N HIS A 39 4.00 7.48 0.68
CA HIS A 39 4.94 6.36 0.93
C HIS A 39 5.64 5.83 -0.33
N GLY A 40 6.16 6.75 -1.13
CA GLY A 40 6.79 6.46 -2.40
C GLY A 40 5.99 7.06 -3.55
N VAL A 41 5.71 6.25 -4.57
CA VAL A 41 5.16 6.72 -5.84
C VAL A 41 3.70 6.30 -6.00
N LEU A 42 2.83 7.04 -5.33
CA LEU A 42 1.38 6.96 -5.48
C LEU A 42 0.83 8.33 -5.90
N ARG A 43 -0.08 8.31 -6.87
CA ARG A 43 -0.84 9.51 -7.28
C ARG A 43 -2.32 9.23 -7.04
N LEU A 44 -2.99 10.07 -6.26
CA LEU A 44 -4.44 9.99 -6.04
C LEU A 44 -5.10 11.23 -6.61
N VAL A 45 -6.04 11.05 -7.54
CA VAL A 45 -6.93 12.12 -7.99
C VAL A 45 -8.20 12.00 -7.16
N MET A 46 -8.48 13.00 -6.33
CA MET A 46 -9.58 13.02 -5.39
C MET A 46 -10.59 14.07 -5.82
N GLU A 47 -11.86 13.70 -5.91
CA GLU A 47 -12.98 14.61 -6.06
C GLU A 47 -13.63 14.79 -4.70
N LEU A 48 -13.70 16.04 -4.24
CA LEU A 48 -14.08 16.38 -2.88
C LEU A 48 -15.30 17.30 -2.91
N ASP A 49 -16.26 17.01 -2.03
CA ASP A 49 -17.33 17.92 -1.64
C ASP A 49 -17.08 18.36 -0.19
N GLY A 50 -16.61 19.59 0.00
CA GLY A 50 -16.10 20.04 1.29
C GLY A 50 -15.01 19.08 1.82
N GLU A 51 -15.16 18.53 3.02
CA GLU A 51 -14.19 17.57 3.59
C GLU A 51 -14.45 16.10 3.20
N ILE A 52 -15.54 15.84 2.47
CA ILE A 52 -15.99 14.50 2.12
C ILE A 52 -15.40 14.09 0.77
N VAL A 53 -14.81 12.89 0.71
CA VAL A 53 -14.32 12.30 -0.54
C VAL A 53 -15.49 11.63 -1.25
N GLU A 54 -15.87 12.15 -2.42
CA GLU A 54 -16.91 11.52 -3.26
C GLU A 54 -16.33 10.45 -4.19
N ARG A 55 -15.19 10.76 -4.84
CA ARG A 55 -14.49 9.85 -5.74
C ARG A 55 -12.98 9.91 -5.52
N LEU A 56 -12.33 8.76 -5.65
CA LEU A 56 -10.89 8.63 -5.55
C LEU A 56 -10.38 7.70 -6.64
N ASP A 57 -9.54 8.22 -7.52
CA ASP A 57 -8.93 7.51 -8.64
C ASP A 57 -7.43 7.32 -8.37
N PRO A 58 -7.00 6.13 -7.88
CA PRO A 58 -5.60 5.85 -7.61
C PRO A 58 -4.84 5.49 -8.90
N HIS A 59 -3.93 6.36 -9.32
CA HIS A 59 -3.01 6.09 -10.42
C HIS A 59 -1.77 5.37 -9.90
N ILE A 60 -1.71 4.07 -10.16
CA ILE A 60 -0.57 3.19 -9.87
C ILE A 60 0.28 2.93 -11.12
N GLY A 61 1.45 2.31 -10.94
CA GLY A 61 2.34 1.91 -12.03
C GLY A 61 3.57 2.79 -12.23
N LEU A 62 3.73 3.85 -11.44
CA LEU A 62 4.93 4.70 -11.45
C LEU A 62 6.21 3.94 -11.03
N LEU A 63 6.07 2.84 -10.29
CA LEU A 63 7.15 1.90 -9.95
C LEU A 63 7.07 0.58 -10.74
N HIS A 64 6.30 0.52 -11.83
CA HIS A 64 6.22 -0.68 -12.65
C HIS A 64 7.55 -0.91 -13.38
N ARG A 65 8.19 -2.06 -13.13
CA ARG A 65 9.50 -2.42 -13.69
C ARG A 65 9.44 -3.56 -14.72
N GLY A 66 8.26 -4.07 -15.06
CA GLY A 66 8.11 -5.23 -15.95
C GLY A 66 8.83 -6.48 -15.42
N THR A 67 8.83 -6.70 -14.10
CA THR A 67 9.59 -7.78 -13.44
C THR A 67 9.21 -9.16 -13.97
N GLU A 68 7.91 -9.42 -14.18
CA GLU A 68 7.42 -10.67 -14.75
C GLU A 68 8.05 -10.97 -16.12
N LYS A 69 8.15 -9.94 -16.97
CA LYS A 69 8.72 -10.07 -18.31
C LYS A 69 10.22 -10.35 -18.27
N LEU A 70 10.93 -9.73 -17.33
CA LEU A 70 12.36 -9.96 -17.14
C LEU A 70 12.63 -11.40 -16.65
N ILE A 71 11.75 -11.94 -15.80
CA ILE A 71 11.87 -13.30 -15.27
C ILE A 71 11.74 -14.35 -16.39
N GLU A 72 10.91 -14.13 -17.41
CA GLU A 72 10.78 -15.04 -18.56
C GLU A 72 12.09 -15.29 -19.31
N HIS A 73 13.02 -14.33 -19.27
CA HIS A 73 14.31 -14.41 -19.96
C HIS A 73 15.45 -14.90 -19.05
N LYS A 74 15.14 -15.30 -17.81
CA LYS A 74 16.11 -15.68 -16.77
C LYS A 74 15.88 -17.13 -16.34
N THR A 75 16.93 -17.80 -15.86
CA THR A 75 16.77 -19.10 -15.21
C THR A 75 16.17 -18.96 -13.80
N TYR A 76 15.59 -20.03 -13.24
CA TYR A 76 14.98 -20.00 -11.89
C TYR A 76 15.90 -19.42 -10.80
N LEU A 77 17.18 -19.81 -10.79
CA LEU A 77 18.14 -19.27 -9.83
C LEU A 77 18.45 -17.78 -10.07
N GLN A 78 18.52 -17.35 -11.33
CA GLN A 78 18.73 -15.94 -11.68
C GLN A 78 17.48 -15.07 -11.43
N ALA A 79 16.30 -15.69 -11.38
CA ALA A 79 15.03 -15.02 -11.12
C ALA A 79 14.78 -14.78 -9.62
N LEU A 80 15.45 -15.52 -8.73
CA LEU A 80 15.26 -15.43 -7.28
C LEU A 80 15.42 -13.99 -6.73
N PRO A 81 16.44 -13.20 -7.13
CA PRO A 81 16.58 -11.80 -6.71
C PRO A 81 15.59 -10.83 -7.40
N TYR A 82 14.54 -11.30 -8.08
CA TYR A 82 13.43 -10.40 -8.40
C TYR A 82 12.38 -10.43 -7.29
N PHE A 83 12.27 -11.52 -6.54
CA PHE A 83 11.25 -11.69 -5.50
C PHE A 83 11.56 -10.90 -4.23
N ASP A 84 12.82 -10.85 -3.81
CA ASP A 84 13.30 -9.99 -2.71
C ASP A 84 12.99 -8.50 -2.94
N ARG A 85 12.97 -8.06 -4.21
CA ARG A 85 12.73 -6.67 -4.64
C ARG A 85 11.26 -6.35 -4.90
N LEU A 86 10.37 -7.33 -4.97
CA LEU A 86 8.94 -7.12 -5.19
C LEU A 86 8.31 -6.49 -3.96
N ASP A 87 8.33 -7.22 -2.83
CA ASP A 87 8.07 -6.64 -1.52
C ASP A 87 9.39 -6.44 -0.79
N TYR A 88 9.92 -5.22 -0.95
CA TYR A 88 11.18 -4.81 -0.37
C TYR A 88 11.14 -4.72 1.17
N CYS A 89 9.96 -4.80 1.79
CA CYS A 89 9.82 -4.81 3.25
C CYS A 89 9.91 -6.23 3.82
N SER A 90 9.68 -7.27 3.00
CA SER A 90 9.70 -8.67 3.45
C SER A 90 10.47 -9.62 2.49
N PRO A 91 11.77 -9.36 2.24
CA PRO A 91 12.53 -10.05 1.20
C PRO A 91 12.57 -11.58 1.36
N LEU A 92 12.87 -12.08 2.58
CA LEU A 92 12.98 -13.52 2.84
C LEU A 92 11.63 -14.25 2.73
N CYS A 93 10.52 -13.58 3.03
CA CYS A 93 9.19 -14.16 2.87
C CYS A 93 8.84 -14.35 1.38
N MET A 94 9.20 -13.36 0.55
CA MET A 94 9.00 -13.44 -0.90
C MET A 94 9.87 -14.53 -1.54
N GLU A 95 11.15 -14.60 -1.19
CA GLU A 95 12.03 -15.68 -1.64
C GLU A 95 11.52 -17.05 -1.18
N HIS A 96 11.05 -17.16 0.08
CA HIS A 96 10.52 -18.41 0.60
C HIS A 96 9.31 -18.91 -0.20
N SER A 97 8.38 -18.00 -0.57
CA SER A 97 7.21 -18.36 -1.38
C SER A 97 7.60 -18.86 -2.78
N TYR A 98 8.60 -18.24 -3.40
CA TYR A 98 9.09 -18.62 -4.72
C TYR A 98 9.79 -19.99 -4.69
N VAL A 99 10.63 -20.22 -3.69
CA VAL A 99 11.33 -21.50 -3.49
C VAL A 99 10.34 -22.62 -3.22
N LEU A 100 9.32 -22.41 -2.38
CA LEU A 100 8.27 -23.41 -2.14
C LEU A 100 7.52 -23.78 -3.42
N ALA A 101 7.26 -22.81 -4.30
CA ALA A 101 6.63 -23.09 -5.60
C ALA A 101 7.51 -23.98 -6.48
N ILE A 102 8.82 -23.72 -6.53
CA ILE A 102 9.78 -24.54 -7.28
C ILE A 102 9.90 -25.94 -6.68
N GLU A 103 10.05 -26.04 -5.36
CA GLU A 103 10.18 -27.32 -4.65
C GLU A 103 8.94 -28.19 -4.86
N LYS A 104 7.76 -27.59 -4.87
CA LYS A 104 6.50 -28.28 -5.18
C LYS A 104 6.42 -28.74 -6.65
N LEU A 105 6.97 -27.97 -7.59
CA LEU A 105 7.03 -28.37 -9.01
C LEU A 105 8.03 -29.50 -9.27
N LEU A 106 9.11 -29.55 -8.49
CA LEU A 106 10.17 -30.56 -8.62
C LEU A 106 9.95 -31.79 -7.72
N ASP A 107 8.93 -31.77 -6.86
CA ASP A 107 8.60 -32.82 -5.89
C ASP A 107 9.79 -33.19 -4.99
N LEU A 108 10.41 -32.17 -4.38
CA LEU A 108 11.61 -32.32 -3.55
C LEU A 108 11.29 -32.23 -2.05
N GLU A 109 11.87 -33.12 -1.26
CA GLU A 109 11.86 -33.02 0.20
C GLU A 109 13.07 -32.24 0.71
N VAL A 110 12.78 -31.16 1.45
CA VAL A 110 13.79 -30.29 2.06
C VAL A 110 14.21 -30.86 3.42
N PRO A 111 15.51 -30.89 3.76
CA PRO A 111 15.96 -31.40 5.05
C PRO A 111 15.37 -30.62 6.23
N ILE A 112 15.09 -31.31 7.33
CA ILE A 112 14.37 -30.74 8.49
C ILE A 112 15.04 -29.49 9.07
N ARG A 113 16.38 -29.44 9.08
CA ARG A 113 17.14 -28.27 9.53
C ARG A 113 16.82 -27.03 8.69
N ALA A 114 16.71 -27.18 7.37
CA ALA A 114 16.42 -26.06 6.48
C ALA A 114 14.97 -25.57 6.64
N GLN A 115 14.02 -26.47 6.93
CA GLN A 115 12.64 -26.08 7.23
C GLN A 115 12.57 -25.19 8.50
N TYR A 116 13.22 -25.60 9.59
CA TYR A 116 13.26 -24.80 10.82
C TYR A 116 13.91 -23.43 10.62
N LEU A 117 15.03 -23.38 9.89
CA LEU A 117 15.70 -22.10 9.60
C LEU A 117 14.81 -21.17 8.78
N ARG A 118 14.12 -21.69 7.75
CA ARG A 118 13.20 -20.89 6.92
C ARG A 118 12.05 -20.32 7.75
N VAL A 119 11.45 -21.11 8.63
CA VAL A 119 10.37 -20.63 9.51
C VAL A 119 10.90 -19.56 10.48
N PHE A 120 12.07 -19.78 11.09
CA PHE A 120 12.67 -18.81 11.99
C PHE A 120 12.92 -17.46 11.30
N PHE A 121 13.54 -17.47 10.12
CA PHE A 121 13.80 -16.25 9.36
C PHE A 121 12.53 -15.61 8.82
N ALA A 122 11.53 -16.40 8.39
CA ALA A 122 10.24 -15.88 7.94
C ALA A 122 9.50 -15.13 9.08
N GLU A 123 9.53 -15.66 10.30
CA GLU A 123 8.93 -14.99 11.46
C GLU A 123 9.73 -13.76 11.90
N LEU A 124 11.07 -13.80 11.82
CA LEU A 124 11.90 -12.63 12.07
C LEU A 124 11.60 -11.51 11.05
N THR A 125 11.48 -11.85 9.77
CA THR A 125 11.06 -10.91 8.72
C THR A 125 9.64 -10.39 8.93
N ARG A 126 8.71 -11.24 9.40
CA ARG A 126 7.34 -10.81 9.75
C ARG A 126 7.35 -9.74 10.84
N ILE A 127 8.10 -9.96 11.91
CA ILE A 127 8.25 -9.00 13.02
C ILE A 127 8.83 -7.68 12.50
N SER A 128 9.92 -7.75 11.72
CA SER A 128 10.56 -6.58 11.11
C SER A 128 9.61 -5.79 10.18
N ASN A 129 8.78 -6.49 9.40
CA ASN A 129 7.78 -5.86 8.54
C ASN A 129 6.69 -5.15 9.36
N HIS A 130 6.19 -5.78 10.42
CA HIS A 130 5.21 -5.15 11.30
C HIS A 130 5.77 -3.92 12.04
N MET A 131 7.04 -3.95 12.47
CA MET A 131 7.69 -2.78 13.07
C MET A 131 7.73 -1.59 12.10
N LEU A 132 8.09 -1.85 10.84
CA LEU A 132 8.09 -0.80 9.81
C LEU A 132 6.67 -0.27 9.54
N ASN A 133 5.70 -1.17 9.34
CA ASN A 133 4.32 -0.78 9.04
C ASN A 133 3.71 0.06 10.17
N LEU A 134 3.87 -0.35 11.43
CA LEU A 134 3.37 0.40 12.58
C LEU A 134 4.09 1.74 12.72
N GLY A 135 5.42 1.77 12.59
CA GLY A 135 6.21 2.99 12.66
C GLY A 135 5.80 4.02 11.61
N SER A 136 5.66 3.59 10.35
CA SER A 136 5.21 4.45 9.25
C SER A 136 3.79 4.95 9.46
N HIS A 137 2.85 4.09 9.84
CA HIS A 137 1.46 4.49 10.07
C HIS A 137 1.32 5.52 11.20
N MET A 138 2.03 5.30 12.33
CA MET A 138 2.04 6.25 13.44
C MET A 138 2.63 7.61 13.04
N MET A 139 3.66 7.60 12.19
CA MET A 139 4.26 8.81 11.65
C MET A 139 3.29 9.60 10.77
N ASP A 140 2.51 8.93 9.93
CA ASP A 140 1.51 9.60 9.06
C ASP A 140 0.40 10.28 9.84
N VAL A 141 -0.03 9.66 10.94
CA VAL A 141 -1.02 10.24 11.86
C VAL A 141 -0.44 11.44 12.62
N GLY A 142 0.89 11.51 12.75
CA GLY A 142 1.63 12.65 13.28
C GLY A 142 2.55 12.36 14.47
N ALA A 143 2.63 11.12 14.95
CA ALA A 143 3.50 10.74 16.06
C ALA A 143 4.90 10.35 15.55
N MET A 144 5.89 11.23 15.71
CA MET A 144 7.24 11.01 15.17
C MET A 144 8.14 10.11 16.05
N THR A 145 8.00 10.17 17.37
CA THR A 145 8.90 9.47 18.31
C THR A 145 8.85 7.94 18.25
N PRO A 146 7.68 7.28 18.12
CA PRO A 146 7.62 5.82 18.12
C PRO A 146 8.31 5.19 16.90
N ASN A 147 8.30 5.89 15.76
CA ASN A 147 8.96 5.42 14.54
C ASN A 147 10.47 5.26 14.76
N LEU A 148 11.11 6.22 15.44
CA LEU A 148 12.54 6.17 15.75
C LEU A 148 12.90 4.98 16.66
N TRP A 149 12.08 4.71 17.69
CA TRP A 149 12.29 3.57 18.60
C TRP A 149 12.11 2.23 17.89
N LEU A 150 11.11 2.10 17.02
CA LEU A 150 10.90 0.87 16.26
C LEU A 150 12.02 0.64 15.23
N PHE A 151 12.60 1.70 14.67
CA PHE A 151 13.73 1.58 13.74
C PHE A 151 14.99 1.08 14.42
N GLU A 152 15.26 1.46 15.67
CA GLU A 152 16.38 0.91 16.46
C GLU A 152 16.24 -0.61 16.64
N ILE A 153 15.07 -1.08 17.07
CA ILE A 153 14.82 -2.53 17.25
C ILE A 153 14.82 -3.27 15.91
N ARG A 154 14.34 -2.60 14.85
CA ARG A 154 14.39 -3.16 13.50
C ARG A 154 15.83 -3.30 12.99
N GLU A 155 16.73 -2.39 13.37
CA GLU A 155 18.15 -2.49 13.04
C GLU A 155 18.80 -3.71 13.68
N ASP A 156 18.46 -4.02 14.93
CA ASP A 156 18.89 -5.28 15.57
C ASP A 156 18.42 -6.51 14.81
N CYS A 157 17.21 -6.46 14.23
CA CYS A 157 16.72 -7.53 13.37
C CYS A 157 17.51 -7.63 12.05
N LEU A 158 17.90 -6.50 11.46
CA LEU A 158 18.73 -6.46 10.26
C LEU A 158 20.16 -6.97 10.52
N ASN A 159 20.72 -6.67 11.69
CA ASN A 159 22.00 -7.22 12.13
C ASN A 159 22.03 -8.76 12.16
N PHE A 160 20.88 -9.43 12.38
CA PHE A 160 20.79 -10.89 12.25
C PHE A 160 20.76 -11.37 10.80
N PHE A 161 20.31 -10.54 9.85
CA PHE A 161 20.36 -10.89 8.42
C PHE A 161 21.76 -10.72 7.82
N GLU A 162 22.58 -9.84 8.40
CA GLU A 162 23.96 -9.59 7.93
C GLU A 162 25.00 -10.61 8.43
N ARG A 163 24.72 -11.31 9.54
CA ARG A 163 25.63 -12.28 10.18
C ARG A 163 25.47 -13.70 9.63
#